data_AF-A0A8S3RVZ4-F1
#
_entry.id   AF-A0A8S3RVZ4-F1
#
_cell.length_a   1.000
_cell.length_b   1.000
_cell.length_c   1.000
_cell.angle_alpha   90.00
_cell.angle_beta   90.00
_cell.angle_gamma   90.00
#
_symmetry.space_group_name_H-M   'P 1'
#
loop_
_entity.id
_entity.type
_entity.pdbx_description
1 polymer ?
#
loop_
_entity_poly.entity_id
_entity_poly.type
_entity_poly.pdbx_seq_one_letter_code
_entity_poly.pdbx_strand_id
1 'polypeptide(L)'
;MLIISFFLQDLLAWYVGFMMVFVIYTEVGVEGVAYDGTCKVNGNCTEANNVCTSTKCACSTTSFKEDSTTKCASKIALAEKCTTTPTGQCVDTNAECHATHLKCECTSSYFGNKNGVCVSRIAALNDACDATDSATDQCAKDNAECRIDGKGGKCLCKATHYSDGSACVIRIVPGVACAANQCVTHASCNTTSKCQCKAGYTATPTTKPTMCNGVMKVATLSYMLAVPIFVSMMFRLR
;
A
#
# COMPACT_ATOMS: atom_id res chain seq x y z
N MET A 1 47.63 -75.82 24.61
CA MET A 1 46.29 -75.21 24.76
C MET A 1 46.32 -74.00 25.70
N LEU A 2 47.34 -73.12 25.57
CA LEU A 2 47.54 -71.94 26.45
C LEU A 2 47.92 -70.66 25.68
N ILE A 3 48.13 -70.73 24.36
CA ILE A 3 48.59 -69.60 23.53
C ILE A 3 47.39 -68.76 23.01
N ILE A 4 46.21 -69.36 22.88
CA ILE A 4 45.01 -68.69 22.37
C ILE A 4 44.42 -67.69 23.40
N SER A 5 44.65 -67.94 24.70
CA SER A 5 44.08 -67.11 25.77
C SER A 5 44.74 -65.73 25.90
N PHE A 6 46.02 -65.60 25.57
CA PHE A 6 46.73 -64.33 25.66
C PHE A 6 46.33 -63.35 24.54
N PHE A 7 46.15 -63.85 23.31
CA PHE A 7 45.76 -63.00 22.18
C PHE A 7 44.34 -62.42 22.31
N LEU A 8 43.43 -63.08 23.03
CA LEU A 8 42.07 -62.59 23.21
C LEU A 8 42.00 -61.39 24.18
N GLN A 9 42.88 -61.33 25.17
CA GLN A 9 42.91 -60.25 26.16
C GLN A 9 43.46 -58.94 25.57
N ASP A 10 44.47 -59.01 24.70
CA ASP A 10 45.00 -57.82 24.03
C ASP A 10 44.03 -57.26 22.98
N LEU A 11 43.27 -58.12 22.28
CA LEU A 11 42.26 -57.69 21.31
C LEU A 11 41.07 -56.98 21.99
N LEU A 12 40.65 -57.46 23.17
CA LEU A 12 39.61 -56.83 23.99
C LEU A 12 40.07 -55.46 24.52
N ALA A 13 41.33 -55.34 24.95
CA ALA A 13 41.88 -54.05 25.40
C ALA A 13 41.92 -53.01 24.26
N TRP A 14 42.28 -53.44 23.05
CA TRP A 14 42.23 -52.58 21.86
C TRP A 14 40.81 -52.18 21.47
N TYR A 15 39.86 -53.12 21.52
CA TYR A 15 38.46 -52.86 21.15
C TYR A 15 37.75 -51.92 22.14
N VAL A 16 38.01 -52.07 23.45
CA VAL A 16 37.46 -51.18 24.49
C VAL A 16 38.09 -49.79 24.40
N GLY A 17 39.40 -49.70 24.12
CA GLY A 17 40.07 -48.42 23.88
C GLY A 17 39.53 -47.68 22.66
N PHE A 18 39.30 -48.38 21.54
CA PHE A 18 38.76 -47.79 20.31
C PHE A 18 37.29 -47.35 20.45
N MET A 19 36.47 -48.14 21.18
CA MET A 19 35.10 -47.76 21.52
C MET A 19 35.04 -46.55 22.44
N MET A 20 35.97 -46.41 23.42
CA MET A 20 36.02 -45.21 24.27
C MET A 20 36.38 -43.94 23.48
N VAL A 21 37.26 -44.01 22.48
CA VAL A 21 37.64 -42.84 21.66
C VAL A 21 36.48 -42.39 20.75
N PHE A 22 35.64 -43.30 20.28
CA PHE A 22 34.45 -42.96 19.48
C PHE A 22 33.35 -42.25 20.27
N VAL A 23 33.27 -42.45 21.59
CA VAL A 23 32.25 -41.80 22.44
C VAL A 23 32.60 -40.35 22.81
N ILE A 24 33.87 -39.92 22.70
CA ILE A 24 34.25 -38.52 23.02
C ILE A 24 33.96 -37.55 21.86
N TYR A 25 33.63 -38.06 20.67
CA TYR A 25 33.21 -37.27 19.51
C TYR A 25 31.69 -37.20 19.33
N THR A 26 30.90 -37.56 20.34
CA THR A 26 29.49 -37.19 20.35
C THR A 26 29.41 -35.68 20.61
N GLU A 27 29.33 -34.94 19.51
CA GLU A 27 28.66 -33.64 19.37
C GLU A 27 28.67 -32.80 20.64
N VAL A 28 29.63 -31.88 20.74
CA VAL A 28 29.39 -30.63 21.47
C VAL A 28 28.32 -29.88 20.67
N GLY A 29 27.08 -30.38 20.75
CA GLY A 29 25.90 -29.66 20.36
C GLY A 29 25.91 -28.43 21.24
N VAL A 30 26.32 -27.31 20.66
CA VAL A 30 26.12 -26.01 21.30
C VAL A 30 24.60 -25.93 21.43
N GLU A 31 24.09 -26.21 22.62
CA GLU A 31 22.68 -26.00 22.96
C GLU A 31 22.42 -24.51 22.74
N GLY A 32 22.02 -24.16 21.53
CA GLY A 32 21.82 -22.77 21.19
C GLY A 32 20.67 -22.23 22.00
N VAL A 33 20.77 -20.95 22.28
CA VAL A 33 19.88 -20.29 23.22
C VAL A 33 18.58 -19.91 22.49
N ALA A 34 17.44 -20.32 23.05
CA ALA A 34 16.12 -19.98 22.53
C ALA A 34 15.81 -18.48 22.70
N TYR A 35 14.76 -17.97 22.05
CA TYR A 35 14.28 -16.61 22.24
C TYR A 35 14.18 -16.18 23.72
N ASP A 36 14.62 -14.96 24.03
CA ASP A 36 14.76 -14.36 25.38
C ASP A 36 15.77 -15.05 26.31
N GLY A 37 16.39 -16.15 25.88
CA GLY A 37 17.47 -16.78 26.63
C GLY A 37 18.74 -15.93 26.60
N THR A 38 19.55 -16.03 27.67
CA THR A 38 20.82 -15.32 27.80
C THR A 38 21.89 -15.88 26.88
N CYS A 39 22.43 -15.04 26.02
CA CYS A 39 23.50 -15.37 25.08
C CYS A 39 24.76 -14.54 25.40
N LYS A 40 25.94 -15.08 25.08
CA LYS A 40 27.20 -14.32 25.11
C LYS A 40 27.23 -13.37 23.91
N VAL A 41 27.95 -12.25 24.00
CA VAL A 41 28.20 -11.36 22.85
C VAL A 41 28.84 -12.21 21.72
N ASN A 42 28.24 -12.21 20.52
CA ASN A 42 28.56 -13.10 19.39
C ASN A 42 28.28 -14.61 19.62
N GLY A 43 27.48 -14.95 20.63
CA GLY A 43 26.99 -16.30 20.87
C GLY A 43 25.88 -16.68 19.90
N ASN A 44 25.74 -17.98 19.64
CA ASN A 44 24.75 -18.51 18.70
C ASN A 44 23.39 -18.70 19.39
N CYS A 45 22.35 -18.11 18.79
CA CYS A 45 20.97 -18.45 19.07
C CYS A 45 20.58 -19.67 18.20
N THR A 46 19.79 -20.60 18.72
CA THR A 46 19.45 -21.86 18.02
C THR A 46 18.45 -21.68 16.89
N GLU A 47 17.53 -20.74 17.06
CA GLU A 47 16.39 -20.59 16.15
C GLU A 47 16.76 -19.70 14.96
N ALA A 48 16.26 -20.09 13.78
CA ALA A 48 16.38 -19.26 12.58
C ALA A 48 15.82 -17.86 12.85
N ASN A 49 16.53 -16.85 12.35
CA ASN A 49 16.22 -15.43 12.54
C ASN A 49 16.41 -14.87 13.95
N ASN A 50 16.99 -15.61 14.89
CA ASN A 50 17.39 -15.05 16.18
C ASN A 50 18.81 -14.50 16.11
N VAL A 51 19.04 -13.34 16.72
CA VAL A 51 20.36 -12.72 16.90
C VAL A 51 20.56 -12.33 18.36
N CYS A 52 21.78 -12.53 18.85
CA CYS A 52 22.13 -12.13 20.21
C CYS A 52 22.23 -10.60 20.30
N THR A 53 21.25 -9.97 20.93
CA THR A 53 21.18 -8.52 21.15
C THR A 53 21.23 -8.24 22.64
N SER A 54 22.22 -7.46 23.11
CA SER A 54 22.32 -7.04 24.52
C SER A 54 22.23 -8.21 25.52
N THR A 55 22.99 -9.28 25.28
CA THR A 55 23.04 -10.52 26.09
C THR A 55 21.79 -11.41 26.06
N LYS A 56 20.81 -11.14 25.19
CA LYS A 56 19.63 -11.98 25.00
C LYS A 56 19.39 -12.31 23.53
N CYS A 57 18.87 -13.51 23.26
CA CYS A 57 18.44 -13.86 21.91
C CYS A 57 17.12 -13.15 21.59
N ALA A 58 17.11 -12.33 20.54
CA ALA A 58 15.94 -11.62 20.05
C ALA A 58 15.78 -11.84 18.55
N CYS A 59 14.59 -11.57 18.00
CA CYS A 59 14.42 -11.61 16.55
C CYS A 59 15.35 -10.60 15.88
N SER A 60 15.89 -10.99 14.72
CA SER A 60 16.66 -10.10 13.87
C SER A 60 15.82 -8.90 13.42
N THR A 61 16.49 -7.88 12.88
CA THR A 61 15.82 -6.67 12.37
C THR A 61 14.84 -6.95 11.22
N THR A 62 15.01 -8.09 10.53
CA THR A 62 14.17 -8.56 9.42
C THR A 62 13.08 -9.54 9.86
N SER A 63 12.91 -9.74 11.16
CA SER A 63 11.99 -10.73 11.71
C SER A 63 11.18 -10.19 12.88
N PHE A 64 10.08 -10.85 13.19
CA PHE A 64 9.19 -10.52 14.30
C PHE A 64 8.84 -11.79 15.09
N LYS A 65 8.52 -11.62 16.38
CA LYS A 65 8.15 -12.73 17.25
C LYS A 65 6.73 -13.16 16.92
N GLU A 66 6.49 -14.43 16.64
CA GLU A 66 5.13 -14.95 16.47
C GLU A 66 4.38 -15.02 17.81
N ASP A 67 3.06 -14.85 17.78
CA ASP A 67 2.24 -14.86 18.99
C ASP A 67 2.36 -16.20 19.71
N SER A 68 2.64 -16.15 21.01
CA SER A 68 2.70 -17.30 21.92
C SER A 68 3.76 -18.36 21.60
N THR A 69 4.70 -18.10 20.70
CA THR A 69 5.84 -19.00 20.42
C THR A 69 7.18 -18.35 20.78
N THR A 70 8.23 -19.17 20.83
CA THR A 70 9.63 -18.70 20.87
C THR A 70 10.18 -18.41 19.48
N LYS A 71 9.36 -18.53 18.41
CA LYS A 71 9.84 -18.48 17.03
C LYS A 71 9.81 -17.06 16.47
N CYS A 72 10.81 -16.75 15.65
CA CYS A 72 10.87 -15.52 14.87
C CYS A 72 10.54 -15.80 13.40
N ALA A 73 9.45 -15.20 12.93
CA ALA A 73 9.05 -15.23 11.53
C ALA A 73 9.67 -14.05 10.77
N SER A 74 9.88 -14.21 9.47
CA SER A 74 10.32 -13.12 8.59
C SER A 74 9.26 -12.02 8.53
N LYS A 75 9.69 -10.76 8.55
CA LYS A 75 8.79 -9.62 8.35
C LYS A 75 8.12 -9.64 6.98
N ILE A 76 6.96 -9.04 6.92
CA ILE A 76 5.97 -9.08 5.84
C ILE A 76 6.05 -7.79 5.01
N ALA A 77 6.06 -7.91 3.68
CA ALA A 77 6.16 -6.74 2.80
C ALA A 77 4.86 -5.92 2.74
N LEU A 78 4.91 -4.70 2.21
CA LEU A 78 3.70 -3.89 2.01
C LEU A 78 2.67 -4.61 1.15
N ALA A 79 1.40 -4.40 1.45
CA ALA A 79 0.23 -5.00 0.81
C ALA A 79 0.10 -6.54 0.94
N GLU A 80 1.06 -7.21 1.59
CA GLU A 80 0.96 -8.63 1.94
C GLU A 80 0.12 -8.83 3.21
N LYS A 81 -0.40 -10.06 3.37
CA LYS A 81 -1.29 -10.41 4.47
C LYS A 81 -0.55 -10.45 5.80
N CYS A 82 -1.13 -9.87 6.83
CA CYS A 82 -0.62 -9.85 8.21
C CYS A 82 -1.76 -10.11 9.20
N THR A 83 -1.42 -10.26 10.48
CA THR A 83 -2.40 -10.30 11.58
C THR A 83 -2.27 -9.06 12.48
N THR A 84 -3.34 -8.70 13.19
CA THR A 84 -3.32 -7.54 14.11
C THR A 84 -2.48 -7.78 15.36
N THR A 85 -2.26 -9.04 15.71
CA THR A 85 -1.33 -9.48 16.76
C THR A 85 -0.47 -10.62 16.20
N PRO A 86 0.85 -10.64 16.50
CA PRO A 86 1.61 -9.64 17.24
C PRO A 86 1.86 -8.36 16.42
N THR A 87 2.18 -7.23 17.05
CA THR A 87 2.55 -5.99 16.34
C THR A 87 3.94 -6.10 15.70
N GLY A 88 4.25 -5.22 14.73
CA GLY A 88 5.60 -5.13 14.15
C GLY A 88 5.94 -6.20 13.11
N GLN A 89 4.92 -6.81 12.49
CA GLN A 89 5.10 -7.82 11.44
C GLN A 89 5.65 -7.23 10.14
N CYS A 90 5.41 -5.95 9.88
CA CYS A 90 5.74 -5.33 8.61
C CYS A 90 7.25 -5.02 8.49
N VAL A 91 7.81 -5.19 7.29
CA VAL A 91 9.24 -4.93 6.99
C VAL A 91 9.59 -3.48 7.27
N ASP A 92 8.75 -2.56 6.80
CA ASP A 92 8.94 -1.12 6.97
C ASP A 92 8.54 -0.67 8.38
N THR A 93 9.39 0.13 9.02
CA THR A 93 9.14 0.64 10.38
C THR A 93 8.00 1.64 10.46
N ASN A 94 7.59 2.22 9.33
CA ASN A 94 6.47 3.16 9.23
C ASN A 94 5.20 2.48 8.70
N ALA A 95 5.18 1.15 8.65
CA ALA A 95 4.03 0.34 8.26
C ALA A 95 3.48 -0.46 9.43
N GLU A 96 2.16 -0.62 9.45
CA GLU A 96 1.45 -1.43 10.44
C GLU A 96 0.41 -2.32 9.75
N CYS A 97 0.00 -3.38 10.44
CA CYS A 97 -1.05 -4.24 9.94
C CYS A 97 -2.41 -3.54 10.06
N HIS A 98 -3.04 -3.24 8.93
CA HIS A 98 -4.34 -2.59 8.93
C HIS A 98 -5.42 -3.53 9.50
N ALA A 99 -6.13 -3.10 10.54
CA ALA A 99 -7.08 -3.94 11.28
C ALA A 99 -8.19 -4.56 10.41
N THR A 100 -8.69 -3.81 9.43
CA THR A 100 -9.77 -4.26 8.54
C THR A 100 -9.29 -5.09 7.34
N HIS A 101 -8.22 -4.66 6.66
CA HIS A 101 -7.76 -5.28 5.43
C HIS A 101 -6.75 -6.41 5.65
N LEU A 102 -6.23 -6.54 6.88
CA LEU A 102 -5.23 -7.52 7.28
C LEU A 102 -4.02 -7.49 6.35
N LYS A 103 -3.57 -6.29 6.00
CA LYS A 103 -2.41 -6.03 5.14
C LYS A 103 -1.47 -5.03 5.77
N CYS A 104 -0.17 -5.19 5.50
CA CYS A 104 0.82 -4.20 5.89
C CYS A 104 0.61 -2.92 5.06
N GLU A 105 0.23 -1.83 5.73
CA GLU A 105 -0.05 -0.54 5.12
C GLU A 105 0.77 0.54 5.83
N CYS A 106 1.16 1.57 5.08
CA CYS A 106 1.85 2.71 5.67
C CYS A 106 0.94 3.42 6.67
N THR A 107 1.52 3.84 7.78
CA THR A 107 0.83 4.67 8.78
C THR A 107 0.39 6.01 8.17
N SER A 108 -0.53 6.71 8.84
CA SER A 108 -1.23 7.89 8.30
C SER A 108 -0.34 9.03 7.79
N SER A 109 0.90 9.13 8.27
CA SER A 109 1.87 10.16 7.84
C SER A 109 2.75 9.73 6.66
N TYR A 110 2.57 8.51 6.16
CA TYR A 110 3.40 7.89 5.13
C TYR A 110 2.55 7.32 4.00
N PHE A 111 3.17 7.11 2.85
CA PHE A 111 2.58 6.44 1.70
C PHE A 111 3.57 5.45 1.10
N GLY A 112 3.07 4.39 0.47
CA GLY A 112 3.91 3.40 -0.20
C GLY A 112 4.38 3.92 -1.55
N ASN A 113 5.68 4.03 -1.77
CA ASN A 113 6.23 4.37 -3.07
C ASN A 113 6.28 3.14 -4.01
N LYS A 114 6.66 3.36 -5.26
CA LYS A 114 6.87 2.29 -6.26
C LYS A 114 7.87 1.18 -5.86
N ASN A 115 8.73 1.42 -4.87
CA ASN A 115 9.69 0.44 -4.38
C ASN A 115 9.14 -0.39 -3.20
N GLY A 116 7.88 -0.18 -2.81
CA GLY A 116 7.28 -0.88 -1.67
C GLY A 116 7.80 -0.40 -0.31
N VAL A 117 8.22 0.86 -0.21
CA VAL A 117 8.74 1.48 1.02
C VAL A 117 7.81 2.62 1.43
N CYS A 118 7.56 2.76 2.73
CA CYS A 118 6.79 3.87 3.28
C CYS A 118 7.65 5.13 3.35
N VAL A 119 7.26 6.13 2.57
CA VAL A 119 7.90 7.45 2.53
C VAL A 119 6.94 8.50 3.08
N SER A 120 7.49 9.54 3.70
CA SER A 120 6.68 10.58 4.34
C SER A 120 5.81 11.30 3.31
N ARG A 121 4.55 11.56 3.67
CA ARG A 121 3.62 12.33 2.85
C ARG A 121 4.05 13.79 2.74
N ILE A 122 3.77 14.37 1.59
CA ILE A 122 4.04 15.77 1.28
C ILE A 122 3.08 16.65 2.07
N ALA A 123 3.63 17.41 3.02
CA ALA A 123 2.84 18.14 4.02
C ALA A 123 2.11 19.35 3.45
N ALA A 124 2.70 20.08 2.50
CA ALA A 124 2.15 21.33 1.99
C ALA A 124 1.43 21.17 0.64
N LEU A 125 0.43 22.02 0.42
CA LEU A 125 -0.17 22.19 -0.90
C LEU A 125 0.80 22.92 -1.83
N ASN A 126 0.76 22.59 -3.11
CA ASN A 126 1.63 23.07 -4.19
C ASN A 126 3.08 22.58 -4.18
N ASP A 127 3.47 21.80 -3.17
CA ASP A 127 4.77 21.13 -3.16
C ASP A 127 4.83 20.04 -4.23
N ALA A 128 6.05 19.79 -4.71
CA ALA A 128 6.31 18.84 -5.78
C ALA A 128 6.00 17.40 -5.34
N CYS A 129 5.30 16.67 -6.20
CA CYS A 129 4.99 15.25 -6.03
C CYS A 129 5.30 14.49 -7.33
N ASP A 130 5.49 13.18 -7.23
CA ASP A 130 5.77 12.35 -8.39
C ASP A 130 4.47 11.81 -8.98
N ALA A 131 3.88 12.55 -9.93
CA ALA A 131 2.64 12.12 -10.58
C ALA A 131 2.80 10.84 -11.45
N THR A 132 4.02 10.32 -11.61
CA THR A 132 4.28 9.04 -12.28
C THR A 132 4.28 7.86 -11.31
N ASP A 133 4.41 8.12 -10.01
CA ASP A 133 4.21 7.08 -8.99
C ASP A 133 2.71 6.85 -8.84
N SER A 134 2.26 5.62 -9.11
CA SER A 134 0.87 5.17 -9.03
C SER A 134 0.27 5.31 -7.62
N ALA A 135 1.08 5.66 -6.62
CA ALA A 135 0.61 6.11 -5.32
C ALA A 135 -0.22 7.40 -5.46
N THR A 136 -1.55 7.25 -5.48
CA THR A 136 -2.52 8.36 -5.55
C THR A 136 -2.53 9.24 -4.30
N ASP A 137 -1.78 8.85 -3.26
CA ASP A 137 -1.94 9.35 -1.89
C ASP A 137 -0.63 9.91 -1.30
N GLN A 138 0.14 10.63 -2.12
CA GLN A 138 1.41 11.24 -1.69
C GLN A 138 1.21 12.48 -0.81
N CYS A 139 0.04 13.10 -0.90
CA CYS A 139 -0.26 14.36 -0.23
C CYS A 139 -0.84 14.11 1.16
N ALA A 140 -0.34 14.83 2.16
CA ALA A 140 -0.79 14.67 3.55
C ALA A 140 -2.14 15.35 3.84
N LYS A 141 -2.54 16.31 3.00
CA LYS A 141 -3.78 17.06 3.20
C LYS A 141 -4.99 16.26 2.72
N ASP A 142 -6.01 16.23 3.57
CA ASP A 142 -7.31 15.65 3.20
C ASP A 142 -7.85 16.30 1.93
N ASN A 143 -8.37 15.47 1.04
CA ASN A 143 -8.88 15.89 -0.27
C ASN A 143 -7.84 16.60 -1.15
N ALA A 144 -6.55 16.42 -0.91
CA ALA A 144 -5.50 16.70 -1.87
C ALA A 144 -5.13 15.44 -2.67
N GLU A 145 -4.61 15.63 -3.87
CA GLU A 145 -4.10 14.57 -4.74
C GLU A 145 -2.90 15.11 -5.53
N CYS A 146 -1.98 14.21 -5.92
CA CYS A 146 -0.86 14.58 -6.76
C CYS A 146 -1.34 14.77 -8.21
N ARG A 147 -1.18 15.97 -8.78
CA ARG A 147 -1.63 16.30 -10.14
C ARG A 147 -0.54 16.96 -10.97
N ILE A 148 -0.50 16.64 -12.25
CA ILE A 148 0.40 17.29 -13.22
C ILE A 148 -0.07 18.72 -13.49
N ASP A 149 0.81 19.69 -13.23
CA ASP A 149 0.59 21.14 -13.43
C ASP A 149 1.58 21.73 -14.45
N GLY A 150 1.70 21.09 -15.63
CA GLY A 150 2.50 21.54 -16.78
C GLY A 150 4.04 21.57 -16.59
N LYS A 151 4.53 21.67 -15.34
CA LYS A 151 5.93 21.73 -14.93
C LYS A 151 6.36 20.55 -14.07
N GLY A 152 5.45 19.62 -13.77
CA GLY A 152 5.64 18.48 -12.86
C GLY A 152 4.37 18.17 -12.06
N GLY A 153 4.44 17.14 -11.22
CA GLY A 153 3.38 16.84 -10.26
C GLY A 153 3.42 17.81 -9.07
N LYS A 154 2.25 18.26 -8.61
CA LYS A 154 2.08 19.01 -7.37
C LYS A 154 0.93 18.48 -6.54
N CYS A 155 1.03 18.59 -5.23
CA CYS A 155 -0.07 18.32 -4.31
C CYS A 155 -1.13 19.42 -4.40
N LEU A 156 -2.23 19.12 -5.10
CA LEU A 156 -3.33 20.06 -5.32
C LEU A 156 -4.62 19.51 -4.74
N CYS A 157 -5.56 20.37 -4.38
CA CYS A 157 -6.88 19.91 -3.99
C CYS A 157 -7.55 19.13 -5.13
N LYS A 158 -8.26 18.06 -4.77
CA LYS A 158 -9.09 17.26 -5.67
C LYS A 158 -10.00 18.17 -6.48
N ALA A 159 -10.39 17.75 -7.68
CA ALA A 159 -11.20 18.57 -8.59
C ALA A 159 -12.49 19.14 -7.96
N THR A 160 -13.07 18.44 -6.98
CA THR A 160 -14.28 18.85 -6.23
C THR A 160 -14.01 19.87 -5.12
N HIS A 161 -12.75 20.18 -4.83
CA HIS A 161 -12.30 21.07 -3.76
C HIS A 161 -11.46 22.24 -4.31
N TYR A 162 -11.40 23.33 -3.55
CA TYR A 162 -10.52 24.47 -3.79
C TYR A 162 -9.60 24.67 -2.59
N SER A 163 -8.45 25.31 -2.82
CA SER A 163 -7.50 25.63 -1.75
C SER A 163 -7.96 26.88 -1.01
N ASP A 164 -8.15 26.74 0.29
CA ASP A 164 -8.37 27.84 1.23
C ASP A 164 -7.26 27.79 2.29
N GLY A 165 -6.23 28.63 2.10
CA GLY A 165 -4.98 28.54 2.85
C GLY A 165 -4.33 27.17 2.72
N SER A 166 -4.19 26.45 3.85
CA SER A 166 -3.56 25.12 3.90
C SER A 166 -4.55 23.96 3.79
N ALA A 167 -5.84 24.23 3.56
CA ALA A 167 -6.90 23.21 3.53
C ALA A 167 -7.56 23.12 2.15
N CYS A 168 -8.14 21.95 1.87
CA CYS A 168 -8.97 21.72 0.68
C CYS A 168 -10.44 21.72 1.08
N VAL A 169 -11.17 22.74 0.65
CA VAL A 169 -12.59 22.98 0.98
C VAL A 169 -13.45 22.66 -0.24
N ILE A 170 -14.65 22.11 -0.03
CA ILE A 170 -15.58 21.76 -1.13
C ILE A 170 -15.90 23.00 -1.99
N ARG A 171 -15.85 22.85 -3.31
CA ARG A 171 -16.19 23.91 -4.26
C ARG A 171 -17.63 24.38 -4.15
N ILE A 172 -17.82 25.67 -4.36
CA ILE A 172 -19.10 26.37 -4.21
C ILE A 172 -19.98 26.15 -5.44
N VAL A 173 -21.22 25.73 -5.22
CA VAL A 173 -22.22 25.46 -6.27
C VAL A 173 -22.76 26.77 -6.90
N PRO A 174 -23.34 26.71 -8.12
CA PRO A 174 -23.90 27.88 -8.76
C PRO A 174 -24.97 28.59 -7.92
N GLY A 175 -25.03 29.93 -8.00
CA GLY A 175 -25.99 30.77 -7.29
C GLY A 175 -25.57 31.19 -5.87
N VAL A 176 -24.53 30.57 -5.30
CA VAL A 176 -23.99 30.87 -3.97
C VAL A 176 -22.84 31.88 -4.06
N ALA A 177 -22.64 32.65 -2.99
CA ALA A 177 -21.60 33.67 -2.89
C ALA A 177 -20.19 33.05 -2.98
N CYS A 178 -19.24 33.74 -3.62
CA CYS A 178 -17.89 33.24 -3.87
C CYS A 178 -16.84 34.34 -4.00
N ALA A 179 -15.58 33.91 -3.93
CA ALA A 179 -14.41 34.61 -4.43
C ALA A 179 -13.84 33.89 -5.68
N ALA A 180 -12.76 34.45 -6.25
CA ALA A 180 -12.09 33.86 -7.41
C ALA A 180 -11.67 32.40 -7.14
N ASN A 181 -11.88 31.53 -8.12
CA ASN A 181 -11.50 30.10 -8.12
C ASN A 181 -12.17 29.18 -7.08
N GLN A 182 -13.20 29.64 -6.36
CA GLN A 182 -13.91 28.82 -5.36
C GLN A 182 -15.06 27.99 -5.93
N CYS A 183 -15.57 28.34 -7.12
CA CYS A 183 -16.72 27.67 -7.71
C CYS A 183 -16.42 26.25 -8.22
N VAL A 184 -17.46 25.43 -8.38
CA VAL A 184 -17.39 24.11 -9.01
C VAL A 184 -16.74 24.16 -10.39
N THR A 185 -16.25 23.01 -10.87
CA THR A 185 -15.67 22.89 -12.22
C THR A 185 -16.63 23.44 -13.26
N HIS A 186 -16.09 24.18 -14.24
CA HIS A 186 -16.86 24.89 -15.27
C HIS A 186 -17.79 26.00 -14.77
N ALA A 187 -17.63 26.47 -13.53
CA ALA A 187 -18.19 27.72 -13.05
C ALA A 187 -17.10 28.78 -12.81
N SER A 188 -17.50 30.04 -12.77
CA SER A 188 -16.67 31.18 -12.37
C SER A 188 -17.47 32.11 -11.47
N CYS A 189 -16.78 32.82 -10.58
CA CYS A 189 -17.42 33.83 -9.75
C CYS A 189 -17.71 35.07 -10.61
N ASN A 190 -18.98 35.49 -10.67
CA ASN A 190 -19.39 36.63 -11.48
C ASN A 190 -19.16 37.97 -10.75
N THR A 191 -19.47 39.08 -11.41
CA THR A 191 -19.33 40.45 -10.85
C THR A 191 -20.25 40.72 -9.66
N THR A 192 -21.29 39.91 -9.46
CA THR A 192 -22.18 39.94 -8.28
C THR A 192 -21.69 39.01 -7.17
N SER A 193 -20.44 38.56 -7.23
CA SER A 193 -19.84 37.62 -6.29
C SER A 193 -20.62 36.32 -6.14
N LYS A 194 -21.27 35.82 -7.20
CA LYS A 194 -21.98 34.53 -7.21
C LYS A 194 -21.41 33.57 -8.24
N CYS A 195 -21.38 32.29 -7.91
CA CYS A 195 -20.92 31.26 -8.84
C CYS A 195 -21.89 31.13 -10.01
N GLN A 196 -21.38 31.25 -11.23
CA GLN A 196 -22.15 31.10 -12.46
C GLN A 196 -21.47 30.12 -13.40
N CYS A 197 -22.24 29.22 -14.02
CA CYS A 197 -21.71 28.32 -15.03
C CYS A 197 -21.14 29.09 -16.22
N LYS A 198 -19.99 28.65 -16.71
CA LYS A 198 -19.37 29.21 -17.93
C LYS A 198 -20.27 28.94 -19.14
N ALA A 199 -20.09 29.73 -20.20
CA ALA A 199 -20.82 29.54 -21.44
C ALA A 199 -20.71 28.09 -21.96
N GLY A 200 -21.85 27.50 -22.34
CA GLY A 200 -21.94 26.10 -22.76
C GLY A 200 -22.21 25.09 -21.64
N TYR A 201 -22.35 25.55 -20.39
CA TYR A 201 -22.70 24.71 -19.24
C TYR A 201 -23.97 25.21 -18.57
N THR A 202 -24.83 24.27 -18.15
CA THR A 202 -26.06 24.59 -17.40
C THR A 202 -26.00 23.98 -16.00
N ALA A 203 -26.60 24.67 -15.04
CA ALA A 203 -26.76 24.14 -13.70
C ALA A 203 -27.85 23.06 -13.74
N THR A 204 -27.47 21.79 -13.64
CA THR A 204 -28.45 20.71 -13.53
C THR A 204 -28.78 20.47 -12.06
N PRO A 205 -30.07 20.50 -11.67
CA PRO A 205 -30.50 20.09 -10.34
C PRO A 205 -30.43 18.56 -10.23
N THR A 206 -29.23 18.01 -10.21
CA THR A 206 -29.02 16.63 -9.76
C THR A 206 -29.03 16.62 -8.24
N THR A 207 -29.59 15.57 -7.65
CA THR A 207 -29.64 15.32 -6.20
C THR A 207 -28.23 15.33 -5.60
N LYS A 208 -27.74 16.53 -5.24
CA LYS A 208 -26.48 16.82 -4.54
C LYS A 208 -25.17 16.51 -5.31
N PRO A 209 -24.16 17.41 -5.27
CA PRO A 209 -24.25 18.86 -5.43
C PRO A 209 -24.53 19.27 -6.90
N THR A 210 -25.21 20.39 -7.09
CA THR A 210 -25.47 20.99 -8.42
C THR A 210 -24.16 21.31 -9.14
N MET A 211 -23.91 20.61 -10.25
CA MET A 211 -22.73 20.81 -11.09
C MET A 211 -23.09 21.57 -12.37
N CYS A 212 -22.09 22.23 -12.96
CA CYS A 212 -22.20 22.81 -14.28
C CYS A 212 -21.89 21.73 -15.30
N ASN A 213 -22.94 21.14 -15.88
CA ASN A 213 -22.82 20.09 -16.88
C ASN A 213 -22.88 20.69 -18.28
N GLY A 214 -22.04 20.16 -19.18
CA GLY A 214 -22.02 20.61 -20.56
C GLY A 214 -23.34 20.26 -21.26
N VAL A 215 -23.92 21.23 -21.96
CA VAL A 215 -25.02 20.94 -22.88
C VAL A 215 -24.40 20.30 -24.12
N MET A 216 -24.45 18.97 -24.23
CA MET A 216 -24.22 18.32 -25.52
C MET A 216 -25.27 18.87 -26.48
N LYS A 217 -24.84 19.70 -27.44
CA LYS A 217 -25.66 19.98 -28.62
C LYS A 217 -25.82 18.64 -29.33
N VAL A 218 -26.90 17.93 -29.05
CA VAL A 218 -27.34 16.82 -29.88
C VAL A 218 -27.59 17.43 -31.24
N ALA A 219 -26.64 17.27 -32.16
CA ALA A 219 -26.89 17.52 -33.56
C ALA A 219 -27.99 16.55 -33.94
N THR A 220 -29.23 17.02 -33.97
CA THR A 220 -30.35 16.30 -34.56
C THR A 220 -29.96 16.06 -36.01
N LEU A 221 -29.46 14.86 -36.28
CA LEU A 221 -29.21 14.33 -37.62
C LEU A 221 -30.61 14.13 -38.21
N SER A 222 -31.18 15.19 -38.78
CA SER A 222 -32.38 15.15 -39.59
C SER A 222 -32.04 14.43 -40.90
N TYR A 223 -31.80 13.12 -40.84
CA TYR A 223 -31.78 12.28 -42.03
C TYR A 223 -33.21 12.25 -42.56
N MET A 224 -33.40 13.00 -43.63
CA MET A 224 -34.61 13.00 -44.43
C MET A 224 -34.89 11.58 -44.91
N LEU A 225 -35.86 10.91 -44.28
CA LEU A 225 -36.54 9.76 -44.87
C LEU A 225 -37.38 10.27 -46.04
N ALA A 226 -36.75 10.50 -47.18
CA ALA A 226 -37.43 10.64 -48.45
C ALA A 226 -37.87 9.24 -48.90
N VAL A 227 -39.08 8.85 -48.51
CA VAL A 227 -39.80 7.70 -49.09
C VAL A 227 -40.56 8.23 -50.31
N PRO A 228 -40.18 7.88 -51.56
CA PRO A 228 -41.06 8.13 -52.69
C PRO A 228 -42.16 7.07 -52.72
N ILE A 229 -43.37 7.53 -52.43
CA ILE A 229 -44.62 6.84 -52.71
C ILE A 229 -44.77 6.78 -54.24
N PHE A 230 -44.56 5.62 -54.85
CA PHE A 230 -45.03 5.30 -56.20
C PHE A 230 -45.73 3.94 -56.18
N VAL A 231 -46.99 3.94 -55.76
CA VAL A 231 -47.95 2.89 -56.11
C VAL A 231 -49.21 3.60 -56.59
N SER A 232 -49.35 3.75 -57.91
CA SER A 232 -50.61 4.04 -58.57
C SER A 232 -50.53 3.68 -60.05
N MET A 233 -51.19 2.57 -60.40
CA MET A 233 -52.04 2.34 -61.58
C MET A 233 -52.37 0.83 -61.61
N MET A 234 -53.43 0.39 -60.92
CA MET A 234 -54.77 0.15 -61.50
C MET A 234 -54.72 -0.44 -62.92
N PHE A 235 -54.97 -1.75 -63.07
CA PHE A 235 -56.29 -2.34 -63.38
C PHE A 235 -56.91 -1.90 -64.72
N ARG A 236 -56.95 -2.83 -65.70
CA ARG A 236 -58.14 -3.32 -66.46
C ARG A 236 -57.72 -3.88 -67.84
N LEU A 237 -57.89 -5.19 -68.04
CA LEU A 237 -58.98 -5.84 -68.79
C LEU A 237 -58.96 -5.59 -70.31
N ARG A 238 -58.34 -6.49 -71.08
CA ARG A 238 -59.02 -7.44 -71.98
C ARG A 238 -58.02 -8.41 -72.59
#